data_AF-A0A7V6R5N2-F1
#
_entry.id   AF-A0A7V6R5N2-F1
#
_cell.length_a   1.000
_cell.length_b   1.000
_cell.length_c   1.000
_cell.angle_alpha   90.00
_cell.angle_beta   90.00
_cell.angle_gamma   90.00
#
_symmetry.space_group_name_H-M   'P 1'
#
loop_
_entity.id
_entity.type
_entity.pdbx_description
1 polymer ?
#
loop_
_entity_poly.entity_id
_entity_poly.type
_entity_poly.pdbx_seq_one_letter_code
_entity_poly.pdbx_strand_id
1 'polypeptide(L)'
;MPYYAHSIEGKEEKDWHLLKEHLENTAKKASDFSKKFASEEFGYILGILHDIGKYSVEFQNRLKGTRFYVDHSTAGAKEIFNLYGSIGKLLSYCIAGHHAGLADGCSYSKDNSLEDRLKRQVYDYSAYKEEIDISKIGKVNRLPIKVVGKYKGFTLAFFIRMLYSCLVDADFLDTESAVAEMRVLRGQYPGLIELNQRFCKYMNKFSTGQDKIQDKINIKRAEIRDQCINAAENKPGLFTLTVPTGGGKTLSSMAFALNHSIRNGLDRIIYVIPYTSIIEQNAKIFKDALGAYNVLEHHSNFQYENFQNEPIDVEEKIR
;
A
#
# COMPACT_ATOMS: atom_id res chain seq x y z
N MET A 1 -8.90 24.29 -23.55
CA MET A 1 -9.61 23.00 -23.79
C MET A 1 -9.45 22.18 -22.52
N PRO A 2 -10.44 21.35 -22.13
CA PRO A 2 -10.28 20.48 -20.96
C PRO A 2 -9.17 19.46 -21.19
N TYR A 3 -8.45 19.10 -20.12
CA TYR A 3 -7.48 18.01 -20.10
C TYR A 3 -8.06 16.83 -19.33
N TYR A 4 -7.82 15.61 -19.82
CA TYR A 4 -8.34 14.39 -19.21
C TYR A 4 -7.21 13.49 -18.70
N ALA A 5 -7.43 12.85 -17.56
CA ALA A 5 -6.54 11.83 -17.02
C ALA A 5 -6.79 10.47 -17.68
N HIS A 6 -8.06 10.14 -17.90
CA HIS A 6 -8.53 8.84 -18.38
C HIS A 6 -9.72 9.01 -19.32
N SER A 7 -9.72 8.27 -20.43
CA SER A 7 -10.93 8.04 -21.21
C SER A 7 -11.79 6.98 -20.53
N ILE A 8 -13.11 7.09 -20.68
CA ILE A 8 -14.06 6.13 -20.11
C ILE A 8 -14.75 5.41 -21.27
N GLU A 9 -14.60 4.09 -21.31
CA GLU A 9 -15.19 3.26 -22.37
C GLU A 9 -16.71 3.46 -22.43
N GLY A 10 -17.24 3.63 -23.65
CA GLY A 10 -18.66 3.85 -23.88
C GLY A 10 -19.17 5.26 -23.54
N LYS A 11 -18.32 6.20 -23.10
CA LYS A 11 -18.71 7.60 -22.81
C LYS A 11 -18.12 8.61 -23.78
N GLU A 12 -18.84 9.71 -23.98
CA GLU A 12 -18.37 10.86 -24.76
C GLU A 12 -17.23 11.60 -24.04
N GLU A 13 -16.39 12.33 -24.80
CA GLU A 13 -15.23 13.06 -24.26
C GLU A 13 -15.59 14.01 -23.10
N LYS A 14 -16.78 14.62 -23.14
CA LYS A 14 -17.28 15.52 -22.09
C LYS A 14 -17.46 14.84 -20.72
N ASP A 15 -17.63 13.53 -20.72
CA ASP A 15 -17.87 12.71 -19.53
C ASP A 15 -16.60 11.96 -19.09
N TRP A 16 -15.47 12.21 -19.75
CA TRP A 16 -14.17 11.64 -19.36
C TRP A 16 -13.66 12.25 -18.05
N HIS A 17 -12.77 11.51 -17.39
CA HIS A 17 -12.23 11.92 -16.11
C HIS A 17 -11.25 13.10 -16.27
N LEU A 18 -11.62 14.26 -15.75
CA LEU A 18 -10.83 15.48 -15.82
C LEU A 18 -9.49 15.33 -15.09
N LEU A 19 -8.41 15.81 -15.72
CA LEU A 19 -7.05 15.67 -15.19
C LEU A 19 -6.88 16.43 -13.88
N LYS A 20 -7.38 17.67 -13.80
CA LYS A 20 -7.31 18.46 -12.57
C LYS A 20 -7.99 17.76 -11.38
N GLU A 21 -9.21 17.25 -11.60
CA GLU A 21 -9.96 16.53 -10.57
C GLU A 21 -9.20 15.28 -10.12
N HIS A 22 -8.67 14.51 -11.07
CA HIS A 22 -7.86 13.34 -10.79
C HIS A 22 -6.65 13.64 -9.91
N LEU A 23 -5.89 14.69 -10.25
CA LEU A 23 -4.72 15.12 -9.48
C LEU A 23 -5.11 15.55 -8.06
N GLU A 24 -6.15 16.38 -7.92
CA GLU A 24 -6.63 16.88 -6.63
C GLU A 24 -7.16 15.75 -5.72
N ASN A 25 -7.95 14.83 -6.28
CA ASN A 25 -8.48 13.69 -5.53
C ASN A 25 -7.39 12.71 -5.13
N THR A 26 -6.47 12.39 -6.05
CA THR A 26 -5.31 11.54 -5.78
C THR A 26 -4.43 12.16 -4.71
N ALA A 27 -4.15 13.46 -4.78
CA ALA A 27 -3.39 14.19 -3.77
C ALA A 27 -4.04 14.14 -2.38
N LYS A 28 -5.36 14.33 -2.32
CA LYS A 28 -6.11 14.25 -1.07
C LYS A 28 -6.03 12.85 -0.45
N LYS A 29 -6.29 11.80 -1.24
CA LYS A 29 -6.21 10.40 -0.78
C LYS A 29 -4.79 10.04 -0.34
N ALA A 30 -3.78 10.36 -1.14
CA ALA A 30 -2.39 10.08 -0.83
C ALA A 30 -1.94 10.79 0.46
N SER A 31 -2.36 12.05 0.65
CA SER A 31 -2.16 12.81 1.89
C SER A 31 -2.83 12.14 3.10
N ASP A 32 -4.08 11.71 2.95
CA ASP A 32 -4.83 11.04 4.02
C ASP A 32 -4.17 9.70 4.41
N PHE A 33 -3.64 8.94 3.45
CA PHE A 33 -2.91 7.70 3.71
C PHE A 33 -1.57 7.95 4.39
N SER A 34 -0.82 8.96 3.93
CA SER A 34 0.51 9.27 4.45
C SER A 34 0.50 9.96 5.82
N LYS A 35 -0.67 10.48 6.24
CA LYS A 35 -0.91 11.00 7.59
C LYS A 35 -0.52 10.04 8.71
N LYS A 36 -0.69 8.73 8.50
CA LYS A 36 -0.35 7.69 9.47
C LYS A 36 1.13 7.68 9.88
N PHE A 37 2.00 8.26 9.05
CA PHE A 37 3.43 8.41 9.33
C PHE A 37 3.92 9.85 9.14
N ALA A 38 3.06 10.83 9.45
CA ALA A 38 3.36 12.27 9.48
C ALA A 38 3.98 12.80 8.17
N SER A 39 3.41 12.36 7.04
CA SER A 39 3.91 12.68 5.70
C SER A 39 2.80 13.17 4.77
N GLU A 40 1.76 13.82 5.32
CA GLU A 40 0.62 14.37 4.59
C GLU A 40 1.06 15.24 3.40
N GLU A 41 1.95 16.20 3.64
CA GLU A 41 2.47 17.11 2.62
C GLU A 41 3.17 16.35 1.47
N PHE A 42 3.95 15.32 1.79
CA PHE A 42 4.62 14.49 0.78
C PHE A 42 3.61 13.71 -0.07
N GLY A 43 2.59 13.13 0.56
CA GLY A 43 1.51 12.43 -0.14
C GLY A 43 0.75 13.37 -1.08
N TYR A 44 0.42 14.57 -0.60
CA TYR A 44 -0.25 15.59 -1.40
C TYR A 44 0.58 16.03 -2.61
N ILE A 45 1.86 16.39 -2.40
CA ILE A 45 2.78 16.80 -3.47
C ILE A 45 2.89 15.70 -4.53
N LEU A 46 3.05 14.44 -4.09
CA LEU A 46 3.14 13.30 -5.00
C LEU A 46 1.86 13.17 -5.85
N GLY A 47 0.68 13.22 -5.23
CA GLY A 47 -0.58 13.08 -5.96
C GLY A 47 -0.83 14.23 -6.96
N ILE A 48 -0.53 15.48 -6.59
CA ILE A 48 -0.71 16.61 -7.52
C ILE A 48 0.25 16.52 -8.72
N LEU A 49 1.48 16.05 -8.51
CA LEU A 49 2.52 16.11 -9.55
C LEU A 49 2.67 14.83 -10.37
N HIS A 50 2.10 13.68 -9.93
CA HIS A 50 2.45 12.40 -10.55
C HIS A 50 2.14 12.31 -12.04
N ASP A 51 1.03 12.95 -12.44
CA ASP A 51 0.44 12.82 -13.77
C ASP A 51 0.41 14.12 -14.59
N ILE A 52 1.16 15.15 -14.18
CA ILE A 52 1.18 16.41 -14.93
C ILE A 52 1.69 16.26 -16.37
N GLY A 53 2.42 15.19 -16.69
CA GLY A 53 2.80 14.86 -18.07
C GLY A 53 1.60 14.60 -18.99
N LYS A 54 0.43 14.28 -18.42
CA LYS A 54 -0.82 14.08 -19.15
C LYS A 54 -1.37 15.38 -19.75
N TYR A 55 -0.89 16.56 -19.33
CA TYR A 55 -1.21 17.85 -19.98
C TYR A 55 -0.56 18.01 -21.37
N SER A 56 0.33 17.10 -21.79
CA SER A 56 0.89 17.12 -23.14
C SER A 56 -0.17 16.84 -24.21
N VAL A 57 -0.03 17.51 -25.36
CA VAL A 57 -0.94 17.33 -26.51
C VAL A 57 -0.89 15.87 -26.98
N GLU A 58 0.28 15.25 -26.93
CA GLU A 58 0.54 13.88 -27.31
C GLU A 58 -0.20 12.90 -26.40
N PHE A 59 -0.24 13.15 -25.09
CA PHE A 59 -1.01 12.31 -24.17
C PHE A 59 -2.52 12.46 -24.40
N GLN A 60 -3.01 13.69 -24.61
CA GLN A 60 -4.43 13.91 -24.91
C GLN A 60 -4.85 13.24 -26.23
N ASN A 61 -4.00 13.26 -27.26
CA ASN A 61 -4.22 12.54 -28.52
C ASN A 61 -4.23 11.02 -28.32
N ARG A 62 -3.39 10.49 -27.40
CA ARG A 62 -3.39 9.07 -27.03
C ARG A 62 -4.74 8.65 -26.45
N LEU A 63 -5.34 9.44 -25.57
CA LEU A 63 -6.69 9.16 -25.06
C LEU A 63 -7.75 9.11 -26.17
N LYS A 64 -7.55 9.88 -27.25
CA LYS A 64 -8.42 9.93 -28.44
C LYS A 64 -8.15 8.81 -29.47
N GLY A 65 -7.22 7.89 -29.18
CA GLY A 65 -7.00 6.68 -29.97
C GLY A 65 -5.67 6.60 -30.72
N THR A 66 -4.74 7.56 -30.58
CA THR A 66 -3.40 7.38 -31.13
C THR A 66 -2.62 6.32 -30.36
N ARG A 67 -1.98 5.37 -31.07
CA ARG A 67 -1.41 4.15 -30.47
C ARG A 67 0.06 4.23 -30.03
N PHE A 68 0.70 5.40 -30.07
CA PHE A 68 2.09 5.51 -29.63
C PHE A 68 2.19 5.74 -28.11
N TYR A 69 3.27 5.23 -27.52
CA TYR A 69 3.56 5.39 -26.11
C TYR A 69 3.98 6.83 -25.78
N VAL A 70 3.46 7.36 -24.68
CA VAL A 70 3.79 8.69 -24.15
C VAL A 70 4.29 8.53 -22.72
N ASP A 71 5.55 8.93 -22.47
CA ASP A 71 6.14 8.91 -21.13
C ASP A 71 5.70 10.11 -20.30
N HIS A 72 4.49 10.03 -19.74
CA HIS A 72 3.94 11.12 -18.92
C HIS A 72 4.54 11.14 -17.50
N SER A 73 4.80 9.96 -16.92
CA SER A 73 5.31 9.82 -15.55
C SER A 73 6.70 10.45 -15.36
N THR A 74 7.57 10.43 -16.38
CA THR A 74 8.88 11.09 -16.29
C THR A 74 8.76 12.62 -16.21
N ALA A 75 7.72 13.24 -16.78
CA ALA A 75 7.51 14.69 -16.69
C ALA A 75 7.30 15.14 -15.24
N GLY A 76 6.39 14.48 -14.51
CA GLY A 76 6.15 14.77 -13.09
C GLY A 76 7.38 14.51 -12.22
N ALA A 77 8.14 13.46 -12.51
CA ALA A 77 9.39 13.16 -11.81
C ALA A 77 10.46 14.24 -12.01
N LYS A 78 10.56 14.82 -13.22
CA LYS A 78 11.48 15.93 -13.49
C LYS A 78 11.06 17.20 -12.77
N GLU A 79 9.76 17.54 -12.79
CA GLU A 79 9.25 18.73 -12.12
C GLU A 79 9.49 18.67 -10.61
N ILE A 80 9.15 17.56 -9.94
CA ILE A 80 9.38 17.43 -8.49
C ILE A 80 10.87 17.46 -8.13
N PHE A 81 11.74 16.92 -8.99
CA PHE A 81 13.19 17.02 -8.80
C PHE A 81 13.68 18.46 -8.88
N ASN A 82 13.21 19.22 -9.87
CA ASN A 82 13.56 20.63 -10.03
C ASN A 82 13.08 21.50 -8.86
N LEU A 83 11.90 21.20 -8.32
CA LEU A 83 11.29 21.97 -7.22
C LEU A 83 11.97 21.73 -5.86
N TYR A 84 12.35 20.48 -5.55
CA TYR A 84 12.78 20.09 -4.20
C TYR A 84 14.19 19.48 -4.14
N GLY A 85 14.96 19.53 -5.23
CA GLY A 85 16.36 19.10 -5.28
C GLY A 85 16.56 17.66 -4.79
N SER A 86 17.42 17.46 -3.78
CA SER A 86 17.70 16.13 -3.22
C SER A 86 16.49 15.42 -2.62
N ILE A 87 15.56 16.16 -2.00
CA ILE A 87 14.27 15.58 -1.54
C ILE A 87 13.43 15.24 -2.76
N GLY A 88 13.39 16.14 -3.74
CA GLY A 88 12.73 15.91 -5.03
C GLY A 88 13.22 14.64 -5.72
N LYS A 89 14.53 14.34 -5.68
CA LYS A 89 15.10 13.10 -6.25
C LYS A 89 14.53 11.85 -5.57
N LEU A 90 14.33 11.88 -4.25
CA LEU A 90 13.72 10.76 -3.53
C LEU A 90 12.25 10.57 -3.94
N LEU A 91 11.50 11.67 -4.07
CA LEU A 91 10.09 11.63 -4.46
C LEU A 91 9.90 11.29 -5.95
N SER A 92 10.90 11.57 -6.78
CA SER A 92 10.92 11.22 -8.19
C SER A 92 10.82 9.71 -8.41
N TYR A 93 11.34 8.89 -7.49
CA TYR A 93 11.15 7.43 -7.55
C TYR A 93 9.67 7.05 -7.53
N CYS A 94 8.88 7.71 -6.68
CA CYS A 94 7.46 7.42 -6.55
C CYS A 94 6.71 7.79 -7.82
N ILE A 95 6.92 9.02 -8.32
CA ILE A 95 6.26 9.51 -9.52
C ILE A 95 6.72 8.75 -10.77
N ALA A 96 8.02 8.55 -10.98
CA ALA A 96 8.49 7.79 -12.13
C ALA A 96 7.93 6.36 -12.12
N GLY A 97 7.80 5.75 -10.94
CA GLY A 97 7.42 4.36 -10.79
C GLY A 97 5.93 4.05 -10.80
N HIS A 98 5.02 5.04 -10.75
CA HIS A 98 3.60 4.80 -10.40
C HIS A 98 2.85 3.81 -11.32
N HIS A 99 3.33 3.56 -12.54
CA HIS A 99 2.80 2.49 -13.41
C HIS A 99 3.72 1.26 -13.58
N ALA A 100 5.03 1.43 -13.40
CA ALA A 100 6.06 0.46 -13.79
C ALA A 100 6.80 -0.20 -12.60
N GLY A 101 6.59 0.28 -11.37
CA GLY A 101 7.39 -0.07 -10.21
C GLY A 101 8.58 0.85 -10.00
N LEU A 102 9.21 0.73 -8.83
CA LEU A 102 10.36 1.56 -8.46
C LEU A 102 11.60 1.15 -9.25
N ALA A 103 12.18 2.10 -9.99
CA ALA A 103 13.40 1.90 -10.75
C ALA A 103 14.64 1.77 -9.86
N ASP A 104 15.69 1.16 -10.39
CA ASP A 104 17.04 1.30 -9.84
C ASP A 104 17.52 2.75 -9.94
N GLY A 105 18.42 3.15 -9.04
CA GLY A 105 18.93 4.53 -9.02
C GLY A 105 19.84 4.85 -10.20
N CYS A 106 20.72 3.93 -10.54
CA CYS A 106 21.58 3.97 -11.71
C CYS A 106 21.62 2.56 -12.32
N SER A 107 21.85 2.46 -13.63
CA SER A 107 22.03 1.19 -14.31
C SER A 107 23.38 1.16 -15.02
N TYR A 108 23.96 -0.03 -15.13
CA TYR A 108 25.13 -0.28 -15.98
C TYR A 108 24.74 -0.75 -17.40
N SER A 109 23.46 -1.04 -17.66
CA SER A 109 23.06 -1.79 -18.87
C SER A 109 21.69 -1.46 -19.49
N LYS A 110 20.82 -0.66 -18.84
CA LYS A 110 19.49 -0.32 -19.37
C LYS A 110 19.10 1.15 -19.10
N ASP A 111 18.55 1.81 -20.12
CA ASP A 111 18.07 3.22 -20.13
C ASP A 111 16.79 3.48 -19.31
N ASN A 112 16.58 2.79 -18.20
CA ASN A 112 15.36 2.90 -17.38
C ASN A 112 15.64 3.17 -15.90
N SER A 113 16.89 3.49 -15.52
CA SER A 113 17.17 3.96 -14.16
C SER A 113 16.51 5.32 -13.92
N LEU A 114 16.34 5.69 -12.65
CA LEU A 114 15.81 7.02 -12.33
C LEU A 114 16.68 8.13 -12.93
N GLU A 115 18.00 7.98 -12.91
CA GLU A 115 18.92 8.98 -13.46
C GLU A 115 18.77 9.18 -14.96
N ASP A 116 18.53 8.11 -15.72
CA ASP A 116 18.30 8.19 -17.17
C ASP A 116 16.98 8.89 -17.46
N ARG A 117 15.94 8.56 -16.69
CA ARG A 117 14.62 9.18 -16.82
C ARG A 117 14.66 10.68 -16.53
N LEU A 118 15.37 11.11 -15.49
CA LEU A 118 15.49 12.53 -15.16
C LEU A 118 16.23 13.34 -16.25
N LYS A 119 17.10 12.70 -17.06
CA LYS A 119 17.81 13.33 -18.19
C LYS A 119 17.02 13.26 -19.51
N ARG A 120 16.03 12.36 -19.61
CA ARG A 120 15.25 12.11 -20.83
C ARG A 120 14.46 13.35 -21.26
N GLN A 121 14.35 13.58 -22.56
CA GLN A 121 13.43 14.58 -23.12
C GLN A 121 11.99 14.06 -23.04
N VAL A 122 11.07 14.92 -22.65
CA VAL A 122 9.64 14.62 -22.56
C VAL A 122 8.88 15.66 -23.38
N TYR A 123 7.68 15.33 -23.84
CA TYR A 123 6.80 16.27 -24.52
C TYR A 123 6.47 17.47 -23.64
N ASP A 124 6.06 18.60 -24.24
CA ASP A 124 5.69 19.77 -23.46
C ASP A 124 4.41 19.50 -22.64
N TYR A 125 4.48 19.77 -21.35
CA TYR A 125 3.39 19.62 -20.40
C TYR A 125 3.02 20.96 -19.74
N SER A 126 3.61 22.07 -20.19
CA SER A 126 3.54 23.38 -19.52
C SER A 126 2.13 23.90 -19.21
N ALA A 127 1.11 23.42 -19.95
CA ALA A 127 -0.30 23.73 -19.71
C ALA A 127 -0.81 23.38 -18.30
N TYR A 128 -0.16 22.46 -17.57
CA TYR A 128 -0.53 22.18 -16.17
C TYR A 128 -0.50 23.45 -15.29
N LYS A 129 0.35 24.43 -15.64
CA LYS A 129 0.52 25.68 -14.89
C LYS A 129 -0.70 26.60 -14.94
N GLU A 130 -1.60 26.38 -15.90
CA GLU A 130 -2.87 27.12 -16.00
C GLU A 130 -3.87 26.64 -14.94
N GLU A 131 -3.80 25.36 -14.54
CA GLU A 131 -4.76 24.74 -13.63
C GLU A 131 -4.18 24.49 -12.22
N ILE A 132 -2.87 24.30 -12.13
CA ILE A 132 -2.15 23.92 -10.92
C ILE A 132 -1.10 24.97 -10.57
N ASP A 133 -1.30 25.64 -9.44
CA ASP A 133 -0.38 26.64 -8.91
C ASP A 133 0.66 25.99 -7.99
N ILE A 134 1.86 25.73 -8.53
CA ILE A 134 2.95 25.10 -7.77
C ILE A 134 3.32 25.85 -6.50
N SER A 135 3.18 27.18 -6.50
CA SER A 135 3.54 27.98 -5.33
C SER A 135 2.71 27.62 -4.08
N LYS A 136 1.56 26.97 -4.28
CA LYS A 136 0.62 26.54 -3.23
C LYS A 136 0.75 25.09 -2.81
N ILE A 137 1.56 24.25 -3.48
CA ILE A 137 1.62 22.79 -3.25
C ILE A 137 2.41 22.42 -1.96
N GLY A 138 2.98 23.39 -1.26
CA GLY A 138 3.67 23.20 0.02
C GLY A 138 5.20 23.11 -0.11
N LYS A 139 5.91 23.35 1.00
CA LYS A 139 7.38 23.38 1.04
C LYS A 139 7.93 22.26 1.93
N VAL A 140 8.33 21.16 1.32
CA VAL A 140 9.03 20.07 2.03
C VAL A 140 10.53 20.33 2.07
N ASN A 141 11.03 20.72 3.24
CA ASN A 141 12.46 21.03 3.43
C ASN A 141 13.19 19.97 4.26
N ARG A 142 12.46 19.05 4.91
CA ARG A 142 13.01 17.99 5.77
C ARG A 142 12.16 16.75 5.70
N LEU A 143 12.81 15.58 5.71
CA LEU A 143 12.11 14.30 5.78
C LEU A 143 11.62 14.04 7.22
N PRO A 144 10.36 13.62 7.42
CA PRO A 144 9.77 13.36 8.74
C PRO A 144 10.18 11.99 9.29
N ILE A 145 11.42 11.57 9.06
CA ILE A 145 11.93 10.25 9.42
C ILE A 145 13.13 10.33 10.33
N LYS A 146 13.24 9.37 11.25
CA LYS A 146 14.42 9.16 12.08
C LYS A 146 15.20 7.99 11.51
N VAL A 147 16.49 8.20 11.24
CA VAL A 147 17.37 7.13 10.77
C VAL A 147 17.50 6.06 11.86
N VAL A 148 17.27 4.80 11.49
CA VAL A 148 17.40 3.67 12.41
C VAL A 148 18.85 3.20 12.45
N GLY A 149 19.56 3.54 13.52
CA GLY A 149 20.96 3.14 13.74
C GLY A 149 21.86 3.49 12.56
N LYS A 150 22.60 2.50 12.04
CA LYS A 150 23.48 2.66 10.86
C LYS A 150 22.76 2.48 9.51
N TYR A 151 21.46 2.22 9.50
CA TYR A 151 20.71 1.79 8.32
C TYR A 151 20.03 2.95 7.57
N LYS A 152 20.81 3.99 7.24
CA LYS A 152 20.29 5.18 6.54
C LYS A 152 19.66 4.84 5.19
N GLY A 153 20.35 4.03 4.37
CA GLY A 153 19.85 3.62 3.06
C GLY A 153 18.53 2.86 3.16
N PHE A 154 18.44 1.89 4.07
CA PHE A 154 17.21 1.14 4.33
C PHE A 154 16.06 2.05 4.80
N THR A 155 16.33 2.98 5.73
CA THR A 155 15.31 3.92 6.23
C THR A 155 14.73 4.76 5.08
N LEU A 156 15.58 5.31 4.22
CA LEU A 156 15.16 6.09 3.06
C LEU A 156 14.39 5.24 2.04
N ALA A 157 14.91 4.04 1.74
CA ALA A 157 14.30 3.12 0.79
C ALA A 157 12.92 2.63 1.26
N PHE A 158 12.73 2.44 2.56
CA PHE A 158 11.44 2.08 3.15
C PHE A 158 10.47 3.27 3.13
N PHE A 159 10.94 4.47 3.45
CA PHE A 159 10.14 5.69 3.36
C PHE A 159 9.62 5.94 1.94
N ILE A 160 10.48 5.78 0.93
CA ILE A 160 10.08 5.86 -0.49
C ILE A 160 8.99 4.83 -0.80
N ARG A 161 9.15 3.57 -0.35
CA ARG A 161 8.14 2.51 -0.59
C ARG A 161 6.80 2.81 0.07
N MET A 162 6.80 3.36 1.28
CA MET A 162 5.58 3.77 1.97
C MET A 162 4.86 4.88 1.19
N LEU A 163 5.58 5.93 0.78
CA LEU A 163 5.01 7.01 -0.04
C LEU A 163 4.53 6.52 -1.41
N TYR A 164 5.31 5.67 -2.08
CA TYR A 164 4.95 5.03 -3.33
C TYR A 164 3.65 4.22 -3.19
N SER A 165 3.54 3.43 -2.12
CA SER A 165 2.31 2.67 -1.84
C SER A 165 1.12 3.59 -1.63
N CYS A 166 1.28 4.73 -0.93
CA CYS A 166 0.20 5.70 -0.77
C CYS A 166 -0.21 6.34 -2.10
N LEU A 167 0.75 6.71 -2.95
CA LEU A 167 0.48 7.30 -4.25
C LEU A 167 -0.25 6.32 -5.17
N VAL A 168 0.28 5.10 -5.30
CA VAL A 168 -0.31 4.06 -6.17
C VAL A 168 -1.72 3.71 -5.70
N ASP A 169 -1.93 3.44 -4.41
CA ASP A 169 -3.28 3.12 -3.89
C ASP A 169 -4.25 4.29 -4.10
N ALA A 170 -3.78 5.55 -3.96
CA ALA A 170 -4.60 6.73 -4.21
C ALA A 170 -5.00 6.88 -5.69
N ASP A 171 -4.05 6.73 -6.62
CA ASP A 171 -4.25 6.81 -8.07
C ASP A 171 -5.24 5.74 -8.56
N PHE A 172 -5.04 4.49 -8.13
CA PHE A 172 -5.95 3.39 -8.43
C PHE A 172 -7.35 3.63 -7.89
N LEU A 173 -7.50 4.03 -6.61
CA LEU A 173 -8.81 4.27 -6.01
C LEU A 173 -9.57 5.44 -6.63
N ASP A 174 -8.86 6.46 -7.10
CA ASP A 174 -9.48 7.59 -7.79
C ASP A 174 -9.92 7.20 -9.21
N THR A 175 -9.07 6.48 -9.95
CA THR A 175 -9.41 5.92 -11.26
C THR A 175 -10.61 4.98 -11.18
N GLU A 176 -10.62 4.06 -10.20
CA GLU A 176 -11.77 3.18 -9.92
C GLU A 176 -13.04 4.00 -9.65
N SER A 177 -12.95 5.08 -8.87
CA SER A 177 -14.11 5.91 -8.50
C SER A 177 -14.72 6.66 -9.69
N ALA A 178 -13.91 7.01 -10.69
CA ALA A 178 -14.36 7.69 -11.89
C ALA A 178 -14.96 6.75 -12.94
N VAL A 179 -14.48 5.50 -12.99
CA VAL A 179 -14.90 4.50 -13.99
C VAL A 179 -16.04 3.61 -13.50
N ALA A 180 -16.06 3.23 -12.22
CA ALA A 180 -17.00 2.24 -11.72
C ALA A 180 -18.41 2.83 -11.47
N GLU A 181 -19.45 2.17 -11.99
CA GLU A 181 -20.85 2.49 -11.70
C GLU A 181 -21.26 2.11 -10.26
N MET A 182 -20.60 1.12 -9.66
CA MET A 182 -20.77 0.72 -8.26
C MET A 182 -19.47 0.89 -7.49
N ARG A 183 -19.53 1.65 -6.39
CA ARG A 183 -18.44 1.71 -5.41
C ARG A 183 -18.31 0.35 -4.72
N VAL A 184 -17.15 -0.29 -4.86
CA VAL A 184 -16.80 -1.46 -4.05
C VAL A 184 -16.78 -1.01 -2.58
N LEU A 185 -17.62 -1.62 -1.73
CA LEU A 185 -17.67 -1.31 -0.30
C LEU A 185 -16.38 -1.79 0.38
N ARG A 186 -15.35 -0.94 0.41
CA ARG A 186 -14.11 -1.17 1.16
C ARG A 186 -14.21 -0.46 2.52
N GLY A 187 -13.81 -1.14 3.61
CA GLY A 187 -13.69 -0.53 4.95
C GLY A 187 -14.86 -0.71 5.90
N GLN A 188 -15.90 -1.48 5.54
CA GLN A 188 -17.01 -1.84 6.45
C GLN A 188 -16.67 -3.08 7.31
N TYR A 189 -15.44 -3.18 7.79
CA TYR A 189 -15.02 -4.29 8.63
C TYR A 189 -15.23 -3.94 10.12
N PRO A 190 -15.63 -4.93 10.95
CA PRO A 190 -15.63 -4.79 12.39
C PRO A 190 -14.31 -4.23 12.92
N GLY A 191 -14.39 -3.26 13.83
CA GLY A 191 -13.20 -2.75 14.53
C GLY A 191 -12.57 -3.81 15.43
N LEU A 192 -11.31 -3.61 15.82
CA LEU A 192 -10.55 -4.58 16.64
C LEU A 192 -11.25 -4.96 17.95
N ILE A 193 -12.00 -4.05 18.56
CA ILE A 193 -12.78 -4.33 19.77
C ILE A 193 -13.84 -5.41 19.50
N GLU A 194 -14.59 -5.27 18.41
CA GLU A 194 -15.60 -6.25 18.03
C GLU A 194 -14.95 -7.59 17.62
N LEU A 195 -13.84 -7.54 16.88
CA LEU A 195 -13.08 -8.74 16.54
C LEU A 195 -12.58 -9.48 17.79
N ASN A 196 -12.11 -8.75 18.81
CA ASN A 196 -11.71 -9.34 20.09
C ASN A 196 -12.90 -9.95 20.84
N GLN A 197 -14.08 -9.33 20.82
CA GLN A 197 -15.29 -9.92 21.40
C GLN A 197 -15.69 -11.22 20.70
N ARG A 198 -15.63 -11.26 19.36
CA ARG A 198 -15.89 -12.48 18.57
C ARG A 198 -14.87 -13.56 18.93
N PHE A 199 -13.61 -13.20 19.01
CA PHE A 199 -12.53 -14.09 19.43
C PHE A 199 -12.77 -14.67 20.83
N CYS A 200 -13.10 -13.85 21.83
CA CYS A 200 -13.43 -14.31 23.18
C CYS A 200 -14.61 -15.29 23.20
N LYS A 201 -15.68 -15.00 22.43
CA LYS A 201 -16.82 -15.92 22.27
C LYS A 201 -16.41 -17.26 21.65
N TYR A 202 -15.56 -17.22 20.63
CA TYR A 202 -14.99 -18.42 20.03
C TYR A 202 -14.19 -19.24 21.04
N MET A 203 -13.39 -18.58 21.89
CA MET A 203 -12.58 -19.23 22.91
C MET A 203 -13.39 -19.95 24.00
N ASN A 204 -14.61 -19.48 24.31
CA ASN A 204 -15.48 -20.12 25.31
C ASN A 204 -15.87 -21.56 24.95
N LYS A 205 -15.85 -21.93 23.65
CA LYS A 205 -16.13 -23.30 23.19
C LYS A 205 -15.11 -24.31 23.71
N PHE A 206 -13.90 -23.87 24.08
CA PHE A 206 -12.84 -24.73 24.59
C PHE A 206 -12.86 -24.88 26.12
N SER A 207 -13.72 -24.13 26.82
CA SER A 207 -13.85 -24.14 28.28
C SER A 207 -14.80 -25.23 28.79
N THR A 208 -15.47 -25.96 27.90
CA THR A 208 -16.46 -27.00 28.24
C THR A 208 -16.03 -28.36 27.70
N GLY A 209 -15.09 -29.02 28.39
CA GLY A 209 -14.68 -30.40 28.11
C GLY A 209 -15.26 -31.36 29.15
N GLN A 210 -15.77 -32.52 28.71
CA GLN A 210 -16.26 -33.62 29.57
C GLN A 210 -15.16 -34.65 29.89
N ASP A 211 -13.91 -34.42 29.45
CA ASP A 211 -12.87 -35.45 29.35
C ASP A 211 -11.57 -35.06 30.10
N LYS A 212 -11.25 -35.76 31.19
CA LYS A 212 -10.27 -35.35 32.22
C LYS A 212 -8.83 -35.11 31.72
N ILE A 213 -8.40 -35.80 30.66
CA ILE A 213 -7.04 -35.61 30.08
C ILE A 213 -7.02 -34.37 29.19
N GLN A 214 -8.07 -34.19 28.39
CA GLN A 214 -8.25 -33.01 27.56
C GLN A 214 -8.35 -31.75 28.43
N ASP A 215 -8.95 -31.88 29.62
CA ASP A 215 -9.03 -30.80 30.60
C ASP A 215 -7.65 -30.33 31.07
N LYS A 216 -6.70 -31.23 31.40
CA LYS A 216 -5.34 -30.82 31.82
C LYS A 216 -4.59 -30.05 30.73
N ILE A 217 -4.67 -30.52 29.48
CA ILE A 217 -4.04 -29.84 28.34
C ILE A 217 -4.71 -28.50 28.07
N ASN A 218 -6.05 -28.44 28.13
CA ASN A 218 -6.80 -27.21 27.91
C ASN A 218 -6.55 -26.18 29.01
N ILE A 219 -6.40 -26.60 30.28
CA ILE A 219 -5.96 -25.74 31.38
C ILE A 219 -4.60 -25.14 31.04
N LYS A 220 -3.63 -25.96 30.61
CA LYS A 220 -2.29 -25.43 30.30
C LYS A 220 -2.30 -24.48 29.11
N ARG A 221 -3.12 -24.75 28.09
CA ARG A 221 -3.33 -23.85 26.94
C ARG A 221 -3.97 -22.54 27.38
N ALA A 222 -4.92 -22.57 28.32
CA ALA A 222 -5.53 -21.38 28.91
C ALA A 222 -4.50 -20.55 29.68
N GLU A 223 -3.67 -21.19 30.53
CA GLU A 223 -2.58 -20.50 31.24
C GLU A 223 -1.61 -19.79 30.28
N ILE A 224 -1.21 -20.45 29.19
CA ILE A 224 -0.33 -19.85 28.17
C ILE A 224 -1.00 -18.64 27.51
N ARG A 225 -2.29 -18.76 27.17
CA ARG A 225 -3.06 -17.66 26.59
C ARG A 225 -3.18 -16.48 27.56
N ASP A 226 -3.42 -16.74 28.83
CA ASP A 226 -3.57 -15.69 29.83
C ASP A 226 -2.23 -14.97 30.06
N GLN A 227 -1.10 -15.69 30.02
CA GLN A 227 0.23 -15.08 29.98
C GLN A 227 0.43 -14.18 28.75
N CYS A 228 -0.03 -14.61 27.57
CA CYS A 228 -0.03 -13.80 26.36
C CYS A 228 -0.89 -12.53 26.52
N ILE A 229 -2.09 -12.64 27.09
CA ILE A 229 -2.96 -11.47 27.33
C ILE A 229 -2.30 -10.50 28.32
N ASN A 230 -1.69 -10.99 29.40
CA ASN A 230 -0.96 -10.15 30.34
C ASN A 230 0.25 -9.46 29.69
N ALA A 231 0.98 -10.17 28.82
CA ALA A 231 2.10 -9.59 28.09
C ALA A 231 1.67 -8.46 27.12
N ALA A 232 0.43 -8.50 26.64
CA ALA A 232 -0.14 -7.47 25.75
C ALA A 232 -0.23 -6.09 26.41
N GLU A 233 -0.14 -6.01 27.74
CA GLU A 233 -0.17 -4.75 28.49
C GLU A 233 1.10 -3.91 28.35
N ASN A 234 2.19 -4.52 27.91
CA ASN A 234 3.47 -3.84 27.70
C ASN A 234 3.39 -2.85 26.53
N LYS A 235 4.37 -1.94 26.47
CA LYS A 235 4.54 -1.01 25.35
C LYS A 235 4.91 -1.77 24.07
N PRO A 236 4.63 -1.20 22.87
CA PRO A 236 4.99 -1.82 21.61
C PRO A 236 6.49 -2.14 21.53
N GLY A 237 6.81 -3.32 21.00
CA GLY A 237 8.17 -3.85 20.98
C GLY A 237 8.23 -5.24 20.37
N LEU A 238 9.35 -5.93 20.61
CA LEU A 238 9.56 -7.30 20.16
C LEU A 238 9.25 -8.28 21.30
N PHE A 239 8.45 -9.29 20.98
CA PHE A 239 8.01 -10.31 21.92
C PHE A 239 8.29 -11.71 21.36
N THR A 240 8.64 -12.65 22.23
CA THR A 240 8.92 -14.04 21.85
C THR A 240 7.97 -14.97 22.59
N LEU A 241 7.32 -15.87 21.85
CA LEU A 241 6.45 -16.91 22.40
C LEU A 241 7.08 -18.30 22.19
N THR A 242 7.64 -18.86 23.25
CA THR A 242 8.25 -20.21 23.21
C THR A 242 7.29 -21.24 23.81
N VAL A 243 6.64 -22.01 22.95
CA VAL A 243 5.63 -23.00 23.35
C VAL A 243 5.80 -24.26 22.47
N PRO A 244 5.73 -25.48 23.02
CA PRO A 244 5.83 -26.70 22.23
C PRO A 244 4.71 -26.84 21.19
N THR A 245 4.88 -27.72 20.21
CA THR A 245 3.83 -28.06 19.23
C THR A 245 2.59 -28.58 19.96
N GLY A 246 1.41 -28.19 19.50
CA GLY A 246 0.15 -28.49 20.18
C GLY A 246 -0.16 -27.65 21.43
N GLY A 247 0.75 -26.77 21.87
CA GLY A 247 0.55 -25.93 23.06
C GLY A 247 -0.31 -24.67 22.87
N GLY A 248 -0.99 -24.51 21.73
CA GLY A 248 -1.94 -23.41 21.52
C GLY A 248 -1.36 -22.10 20.95
N LYS A 249 -0.14 -22.12 20.38
CA LYS A 249 0.55 -20.93 19.82
C LYS A 249 -0.33 -20.03 18.94
N THR A 250 -1.05 -20.61 17.99
CA THR A 250 -1.88 -19.86 17.03
C THR A 250 -2.92 -18.97 17.74
N LEU A 251 -3.74 -19.55 18.63
CA LEU A 251 -4.78 -18.80 19.32
C LEU A 251 -4.20 -17.89 20.41
N SER A 252 -3.15 -18.31 21.12
CA SER A 252 -2.51 -17.46 22.15
C SER A 252 -1.82 -16.24 21.55
N SER A 253 -1.15 -16.38 20.40
CA SER A 253 -0.55 -15.25 19.67
C SER A 253 -1.61 -14.29 19.12
N MET A 254 -2.75 -14.80 18.62
CA MET A 254 -3.86 -13.94 18.19
C MET A 254 -4.51 -13.22 19.38
N ALA A 255 -4.65 -13.88 20.52
CA ALA A 255 -5.14 -13.25 21.76
C ALA A 255 -4.23 -12.09 22.19
N PHE A 256 -2.90 -12.30 22.18
CA PHE A 256 -1.93 -11.21 22.40
C PHE A 256 -2.13 -10.09 21.38
N ALA A 257 -2.16 -10.40 20.09
CA ALA A 257 -2.21 -9.41 19.02
C ALA A 257 -3.46 -8.52 19.10
N LEU A 258 -4.65 -9.10 19.35
CA LEU A 258 -5.90 -8.35 19.50
C LEU A 258 -5.85 -7.42 20.72
N ASN A 259 -5.48 -7.94 21.88
CA ASN A 259 -5.44 -7.13 23.11
C ASN A 259 -4.35 -6.04 23.05
N HIS A 260 -3.18 -6.37 22.50
CA HIS A 260 -2.07 -5.42 22.35
C HIS A 260 -2.41 -4.31 21.36
N SER A 261 -3.08 -4.65 20.25
CA SER A 261 -3.50 -3.68 19.24
C SER A 261 -4.54 -2.71 19.78
N ILE A 262 -5.56 -3.21 20.49
CA ILE A 262 -6.58 -2.35 21.13
C ILE A 262 -5.94 -1.39 22.13
N ARG A 263 -5.09 -1.91 23.02
CA ARG A 263 -4.47 -1.10 24.08
C ARG A 263 -3.57 0.00 23.54
N ASN A 264 -2.83 -0.29 22.47
CA ASN A 264 -1.84 0.63 21.92
C ASN A 264 -2.35 1.40 20.69
N GLY A 265 -3.66 1.30 20.37
CA GLY A 265 -4.27 2.02 19.24
C GLY A 265 -3.70 1.63 17.89
N LEU A 266 -3.31 0.37 17.70
CA LEU A 266 -2.84 -0.15 16.41
C LEU A 266 -4.03 -0.49 15.52
N ASP A 267 -3.86 -0.36 14.20
CA ASP A 267 -4.98 -0.50 13.26
C ASP A 267 -5.16 -1.92 12.70
N ARG A 268 -4.09 -2.71 12.58
CA ARG A 268 -4.09 -3.98 11.83
C ARG A 268 -3.16 -5.03 12.44
N ILE A 269 -3.52 -6.30 12.25
CA ILE A 269 -2.71 -7.46 12.58
C ILE A 269 -2.27 -8.11 11.27
N ILE A 270 -0.96 -8.24 11.07
CA ILE A 270 -0.38 -8.97 9.94
C ILE A 270 0.23 -10.26 10.49
N TYR A 271 -0.32 -11.41 10.07
CA TYR A 271 0.13 -12.71 10.52
C TYR A 271 0.99 -13.38 9.44
N VAL A 272 2.30 -13.48 9.68
CA VAL A 272 3.27 -14.00 8.72
C VAL A 272 3.78 -15.36 9.21
N ILE A 273 3.66 -16.38 8.37
CA ILE A 273 4.10 -17.74 8.67
C ILE A 273 4.68 -18.41 7.43
N PRO A 274 5.62 -19.36 7.62
CA PRO A 274 6.18 -20.12 6.51
C PRO A 274 5.17 -21.16 6.00
N TYR A 275 5.21 -21.42 4.69
CA TYR A 275 4.42 -22.43 3.96
C TYR A 275 2.93 -22.13 3.79
N THR A 276 2.46 -22.27 2.55
CA THR A 276 1.06 -22.06 2.16
C THR A 276 0.08 -22.96 2.92
N SER A 277 0.42 -24.24 3.15
CA SER A 277 -0.46 -25.17 3.86
C SER A 277 -0.73 -24.76 5.31
N ILE A 278 0.26 -24.17 5.98
CA ILE A 278 0.10 -23.64 7.35
C ILE A 278 -0.71 -22.34 7.31
N ILE A 279 -0.56 -21.53 6.25
CA ILE A 279 -1.34 -20.30 6.05
C ILE A 279 -2.81 -20.65 5.95
N GLU A 280 -3.18 -21.57 5.05
CA GLU A 280 -4.57 -21.98 4.84
C GLU A 280 -5.20 -22.55 6.12
N GLN A 281 -4.46 -23.37 6.86
CA GLN A 281 -4.94 -23.94 8.13
C GLN A 281 -5.19 -22.85 9.18
N ASN A 282 -4.23 -21.94 9.39
CA ASN A 282 -4.37 -20.88 10.38
C ASN A 282 -5.41 -19.85 9.97
N ALA A 283 -5.51 -19.53 8.69
CA ALA A 283 -6.52 -18.63 8.17
C ALA A 283 -7.93 -19.19 8.37
N LYS A 284 -8.14 -20.49 8.15
CA LYS A 284 -9.41 -21.15 8.48
C LYS A 284 -9.76 -20.98 9.96
N ILE A 285 -8.80 -21.23 10.86
CA ILE A 285 -8.99 -21.04 12.31
C ILE A 285 -9.36 -19.58 12.63
N PHE A 286 -8.69 -18.61 12.02
CA PHE A 286 -9.00 -17.19 12.24
C PHE A 286 -10.34 -16.78 11.64
N LYS A 287 -10.74 -17.33 10.49
CA LYS A 287 -12.06 -17.11 9.88
C LYS A 287 -13.17 -17.63 10.79
N ASP A 288 -12.97 -18.80 11.40
CA ASP A 288 -13.92 -19.37 12.37
C ASP A 288 -14.00 -18.52 13.65
N ALA A 289 -12.89 -17.92 14.07
CA ALA A 289 -12.82 -17.11 15.30
C ALA A 289 -13.29 -15.65 15.14
N LEU A 290 -13.00 -15.04 13.99
CA LEU A 290 -13.17 -13.60 13.75
C LEU A 290 -14.30 -13.31 12.74
N GLY A 291 -14.66 -14.28 11.91
CA GLY A 291 -15.60 -14.15 10.79
C GLY A 291 -14.88 -14.19 9.44
N ALA A 292 -15.45 -14.88 8.46
CA ALA A 292 -14.82 -15.17 7.16
C ALA A 292 -14.37 -13.92 6.38
N TYR A 293 -15.13 -12.83 6.46
CA TYR A 293 -14.86 -11.58 5.75
C TYR A 293 -13.78 -10.71 6.41
N ASN A 294 -13.30 -11.09 7.60
CA ASN A 294 -12.35 -10.31 8.39
C ASN A 294 -10.91 -10.82 8.28
N VAL A 295 -10.69 -11.89 7.52
CA VAL A 295 -9.38 -12.51 7.31
C VAL A 295 -9.09 -12.52 5.82
N LEU A 296 -8.10 -11.71 5.43
CA LEU A 296 -7.57 -11.69 4.08
C LEU A 296 -6.37 -12.65 4.00
N GLU A 297 -6.48 -13.64 3.14
CA GLU A 297 -5.37 -14.57 2.83
C GLU A 297 -4.61 -14.03 1.61
N HIS A 298 -3.29 -14.02 1.72
CA HIS A 298 -2.42 -13.67 0.61
C HIS A 298 -1.30 -14.70 0.53
N HIS A 299 -1.20 -15.37 -0.61
CA HIS A 299 -0.17 -16.37 -0.87
C HIS A 299 0.83 -15.79 -1.86
N SER A 300 2.08 -15.70 -1.44
CA SER A 300 3.19 -15.37 -2.33
C SER A 300 4.11 -16.57 -2.38
N ASN A 301 4.34 -17.10 -3.57
CA ASN A 301 5.36 -18.13 -3.77
C ASN A 301 6.51 -17.55 -4.58
N PHE A 302 7.73 -18.01 -4.32
CA PHE A 302 8.86 -17.64 -5.16
C PHE A 302 8.72 -18.41 -6.47
N GLN A 303 8.40 -17.70 -7.56
CA GLN A 303 8.58 -18.26 -8.89
C GLN A 303 10.08 -18.27 -9.15
N TYR A 304 10.67 -19.46 -9.26
CA TYR A 304 12.00 -19.56 -9.84
C TYR A 304 11.88 -19.02 -11.26
N GLU A 305 12.57 -17.91 -11.55
CA GLU A 305 12.75 -17.46 -12.92
C GLU A 305 13.42 -18.61 -13.67
N ASN A 306 12.63 -19.34 -14.48
CA ASN A 306 13.22 -20.06 -15.59
C ASN A 306 13.90 -18.99 -16.44
N PHE A 307 15.22 -18.99 -16.47
CA PHE A 307 16.05 -18.13 -17.35
C PHE A 307 15.85 -18.51 -18.83
N GLN A 308 14.61 -18.59 -19.30
CA GLN A 308 14.24 -18.66 -20.69
C GLN A 308 13.34 -17.47 -20.98
N ASN A 309 13.89 -16.54 -21.77
CA ASN A 309 13.23 -15.36 -22.27
C ASN A 309 11.89 -15.72 -22.92
N GLU A 310 10.78 -15.52 -22.21
CA GLU A 310 9.48 -15.34 -22.83
C GLU A 310 9.04 -13.87 -22.69
N PRO A 311 8.53 -13.26 -23.77
CA PRO A 311 8.14 -11.86 -23.76
C PRO A 311 6.95 -11.66 -22.81
N ILE A 312 7.07 -10.69 -21.92
CA ILE A 312 6.00 -10.24 -21.03
C ILE A 312 4.85 -9.72 -21.91
N ASP A 313 3.73 -10.43 -21.89
CA ASP A 313 2.48 -9.98 -22.48
C ASP A 313 1.91 -8.84 -21.62
N VAL A 314 1.67 -7.69 -22.24
CA VAL A 314 1.34 -6.42 -21.57
C VAL A 314 -0.18 -6.25 -21.42
N GLU A 315 -0.98 -7.24 -21.84
CA GLU A 315 -2.45 -7.16 -21.81
C GLU A 315 -3.09 -7.42 -20.43
N GLU A 316 -2.34 -7.87 -19.41
CA GLU A 316 -2.95 -8.32 -18.13
C GLU A 316 -3.12 -7.23 -17.06
N LYS A 317 -2.98 -5.93 -17.40
CA LYS A 317 -3.21 -4.81 -16.46
C LYS A 317 -4.51 -4.04 -16.67
N ILE A 318 -5.43 -4.54 -17.49
CA ILE A 318 -6.78 -3.96 -17.68
C ILE A 318 -7.88 -5.00 -17.35
N ARG A 319 -7.76 -5.66 -16.20
CA ARG A 319 -8.88 -6.32 -15.53
C ARG A 319 -8.87 -6.04 -14.04
#